data_AF-A0A847EJJ7-F1
#
_entry.id   AF-A0A847EJJ7-F1
#
_cell.length_a   1.000
_cell.length_b   1.000
_cell.length_c   1.000
_cell.angle_alpha   90.00
_cell.angle_beta   90.00
_cell.angle_gamma   90.00
#
_symmetry.space_group_name_H-M   'P 1'
#
loop_
_entity.id
_entity.type
_entity.pdbx_description
1 polymer ?
#
loop_
_entity_poly.entity_id
_entity_poly.type
_entity_poly.pdbx_seq_one_letter_code
_entity_poly.pdbx_strand_id
1 'polypeptide(L)'
;MQKKANLVLEDGSVHPGYVLGSDKNAVGEVVFCTSMTGYQEMLTDPSYAGQILVPTFPLIGNYGINKQDFESAGIRVRGFVVREECTAPSHYLNQRTVQEYLAD
;
A
#
# COMPACT_ATOMS: atom_id res chain seq x y z
N MET A 1 -14.18 4.70 -13.93
CA MET A 1 -12.94 5.47 -14.23
C MET A 1 -12.14 5.56 -12.94
N GLN A 2 -10.84 5.24 -12.97
CA GLN A 2 -9.99 5.35 -11.78
C GLN A 2 -9.84 6.83 -11.39
N LYS A 3 -10.07 7.13 -10.11
CA LYS A 3 -9.93 8.49 -9.55
C LYS A 3 -8.45 8.86 -9.54
N LYS A 4 -8.10 10.05 -10.02
CA LYS A 4 -6.72 10.53 -10.03
C LYS A 4 -6.29 10.93 -8.62
N ALA A 5 -5.02 10.69 -8.30
CA ALA A 5 -4.35 11.14 -7.08
C ALA A 5 -2.92 11.56 -7.40
N ASN A 6 -2.33 12.41 -6.56
CA ASN A 6 -0.94 12.85 -6.72
C ASN A 6 -0.19 12.61 -5.40
N LEU A 7 1.02 12.08 -5.48
CA LEU A 7 2.01 12.19 -4.40
C LEU A 7 2.78 13.48 -4.61
N VAL A 8 2.75 14.38 -3.62
CA VAL A 8 3.45 15.66 -3.64
C VAL A 8 4.49 15.63 -2.53
N LEU A 9 5.74 15.94 -2.89
CA LEU A 9 6.86 15.98 -1.96
C LEU A 9 7.19 17.43 -1.57
N GLU A 10 7.91 17.61 -0.47
CA GLU A 10 8.24 18.93 0.07
C GLU A 10 9.15 19.76 -0.86
N ASP A 11 9.94 19.10 -1.70
CA ASP A 11 10.81 19.71 -2.71
C ASP A 11 10.04 20.25 -3.93
N GLY A 12 8.72 20.06 -3.96
CA GLY A 12 7.84 20.44 -5.06
C GLY A 12 7.69 19.37 -6.14
N SER A 13 8.32 18.21 -6.00
CA SER A 13 8.14 17.08 -6.91
C SER A 13 6.71 16.55 -6.84
N VAL A 14 6.12 16.28 -8.01
CA VAL A 14 4.74 15.77 -8.15
C VAL A 14 4.74 14.49 -8.96
N HIS A 15 4.22 13.43 -8.37
CA HIS A 15 4.05 12.12 -9.00
C HIS A 15 2.56 11.82 -9.20
N PRO A 16 2.03 11.96 -10.43
CA PRO A 16 0.64 11.66 -10.71
C PRO A 16 0.39 10.15 -10.75
N GLY A 17 -0.78 9.75 -10.27
CA GLY A 17 -1.21 8.36 -10.25
C GLY A 17 -2.72 8.23 -10.08
N TYR A 18 -3.14 7.06 -9.60
CA TYR A 18 -4.53 6.71 -9.37
C TYR A 18 -4.73 6.31 -7.91
N VAL A 19 -5.94 6.51 -7.40
CA VAL A 19 -6.32 6.06 -6.06
C VAL A 19 -6.25 4.54 -5.98
N LEU A 20 -5.58 4.05 -4.94
CA LEU A 20 -5.53 2.64 -4.56
C LEU A 20 -6.21 2.48 -3.19
N GLY A 21 -7.39 1.87 -3.17
CA GLY A 21 -8.19 1.71 -1.95
C GLY A 21 -8.90 2.99 -1.54
N SER A 22 -8.64 3.47 -0.33
CA SER A 22 -9.21 4.69 0.25
C SER A 22 -8.87 5.95 -0.56
N ASP A 23 -9.86 6.85 -0.72
CA ASP A 23 -9.72 8.12 -1.44
C ASP A 23 -9.45 9.33 -0.54
N LYS A 24 -9.08 9.07 0.72
CA LYS A 24 -8.75 10.09 1.71
C LYS A 24 -7.35 10.64 1.49
N ASN A 25 -7.18 11.94 1.70
CA ASN A 25 -5.86 12.56 1.69
C ASN A 25 -5.08 12.15 2.95
N ALA A 26 -3.78 11.93 2.78
CA ALA A 26 -2.86 11.62 3.85
C ALA A 26 -1.61 12.51 3.77
N VAL A 27 -1.05 12.82 4.93
CA VAL A 27 0.23 13.51 5.09
C VAL A 27 1.07 12.69 6.05
N GLY A 28 2.35 12.52 5.71
CA GLY A 28 3.31 11.72 6.46
C GLY A 28 4.70 11.78 5.84
N GLU A 29 5.68 11.21 6.53
CA GLU A 29 7.04 11.03 6.03
C GLU A 29 7.04 9.97 4.91
N VAL A 30 7.63 10.28 3.76
CA VAL A 30 7.74 9.33 2.65
C VAL A 30 8.97 8.47 2.84
N VAL A 31 8.78 7.15 2.97
CA VAL A 31 9.85 6.17 3.15
C VAL A 31 9.76 5.09 2.08
N PHE A 32 10.89 4.47 1.74
CA PHE A 32 10.92 3.33 0.82
C PHE A 32 11.39 2.06 1.52
N CYS A 33 10.94 0.91 1.02
CA CYS A 33 11.34 -0.40 1.52
C CYS A 33 11.74 -1.32 0.37
N THR A 34 12.87 -1.99 0.53
CA THR A 34 13.48 -2.85 -0.50
C THR A 34 12.99 -4.29 -0.49
N SER A 35 12.10 -4.63 0.44
CA SER A 35 11.46 -5.94 0.50
C SER A 35 10.66 -6.22 -0.77
N MET A 36 10.87 -7.40 -1.35
CA MET A 36 10.15 -7.86 -2.55
C MET A 36 8.84 -8.57 -2.23
N THR A 37 8.67 -8.98 -0.97
CA THR A 37 7.54 -9.70 -0.42
C THR A 37 7.19 -9.13 0.95
N GLY A 38 6.10 -9.60 1.56
CA GLY A 38 5.70 -9.18 2.90
C GLY A 38 5.00 -7.82 2.95
N TYR A 39 4.28 -7.42 1.89
CA TYR A 39 3.60 -6.13 1.85
C TYR A 39 2.45 -6.06 2.86
N GLN A 40 1.85 -7.20 3.26
CA GLN A 40 0.77 -7.20 4.26
C GLN A 40 1.32 -6.92 5.66
N GLU A 41 2.44 -7.56 5.99
CA GLU A 41 3.21 -7.37 7.20
C GLU A 41 3.68 -5.92 7.27
N MET A 42 4.26 -5.40 6.18
CA MET A 42 4.67 -3.99 6.06
C MET A 42 3.51 -3.01 6.26
N LEU A 43 2.32 -3.29 5.73
CA LEU A 43 1.13 -2.44 5.93
C LEU A 43 0.67 -2.41 7.39
N THR A 44 0.94 -3.47 8.15
CA THR A 44 0.44 -3.65 9.52
C THR A 44 1.50 -3.53 10.62
N ASP A 45 2.77 -3.35 10.26
CA ASP A 45 3.86 -3.10 11.20
C ASP A 45 3.70 -1.71 11.87
N PRO A 46 3.61 -1.64 13.21
CA PRO A 46 3.52 -0.38 13.96
C PRO A 46 4.66 0.61 13.70
N SER A 47 5.81 0.14 13.23
CA SER A 47 7.00 0.96 12.95
C SER A 47 6.76 1.97 11.82
N TYR A 48 5.84 1.69 10.90
CA TYR A 48 5.46 2.60 9.81
C TYR A 48 4.35 3.60 10.19
N ALA A 49 4.00 3.71 11.48
CA ALA A 49 3.00 4.66 11.93
C ALA A 49 3.41 6.11 11.58
N GLY A 50 2.55 6.81 10.86
CA GLY A 50 2.83 8.19 10.42
C GLY A 50 3.52 8.30 9.06
N GLN A 51 3.89 7.18 8.44
CA GLN A 51 4.69 7.16 7.21
C GLN A 51 3.87 6.77 5.97
N ILE A 52 4.26 7.31 4.82
CA ILE A 52 3.78 6.92 3.49
C ILE A 52 4.81 5.96 2.92
N LEU A 53 4.42 4.71 2.73
CA LEU A 53 5.33 3.63 2.37
C LEU A 53 5.37 3.42 0.84
N VAL A 54 6.59 3.34 0.30
CA VAL A 54 6.87 3.11 -1.13
C VAL A 54 7.71 1.83 -1.29
N PRO A 55 7.12 0.67 -1.59
CA PRO A 55 7.88 -0.52 -1.92
C PRO A 55 8.68 -0.32 -3.21
N THR A 56 9.91 -0.82 -3.27
CA THR A 56 10.70 -0.78 -4.51
C THR A 56 10.28 -1.86 -5.50
N PHE A 57 9.66 -2.96 -5.01
CA PHE A 57 9.18 -4.01 -5.88
C PHE A 57 7.93 -3.55 -6.65
N PRO A 58 7.90 -3.67 -7.99
CA PRO A 58 6.93 -2.94 -8.80
C PRO A 58 5.51 -3.50 -8.70
N LEU A 59 5.36 -4.82 -8.56
CA LEU A 59 4.06 -5.49 -8.56
C LEU A 59 3.62 -5.81 -7.13
N ILE A 60 2.59 -5.13 -6.64
CA ILE A 60 2.06 -5.34 -5.29
C ILE A 60 0.67 -5.98 -5.35
N GLY A 61 0.40 -6.90 -4.44
CA GLY A 61 -0.90 -7.59 -4.35
C GLY A 61 -0.95 -8.93 -5.06
N ASN A 62 0.17 -9.47 -5.57
CA ASN A 62 0.21 -10.73 -6.31
C ASN A 62 -0.29 -11.95 -5.53
N TYR A 63 -0.17 -11.96 -4.20
CA TYR A 63 -0.72 -13.02 -3.33
C TYR A 63 -1.95 -12.57 -2.51
N GLY A 64 -2.49 -11.38 -2.80
CA GLY A 64 -3.64 -10.80 -2.11
C GLY A 64 -3.39 -10.56 -0.63
N ILE A 65 -4.45 -10.59 0.16
CA ILE A 65 -4.44 -10.40 1.63
C ILE A 65 -5.08 -11.63 2.29
N ASN A 66 -4.48 -12.07 3.38
CA ASN A 66 -4.95 -13.22 4.16
C ASN A 66 -5.08 -12.89 5.67
N LYS A 67 -5.45 -13.85 6.50
CA LYS A 67 -5.67 -13.65 7.95
C LYS A 67 -4.45 -13.90 8.84
N GLN A 68 -3.38 -14.46 8.29
CA GLN A 68 -2.23 -14.97 9.04
C GLN A 68 -1.09 -13.95 9.08
N ASP A 69 -0.88 -13.19 8.01
CA ASP A 69 0.29 -12.32 7.83
C ASP A 69 0.06 -10.89 8.37
N PHE A 70 -0.61 -10.77 9.51
CA PHE A 70 -0.83 -9.48 10.18
C PHE A 70 0.11 -9.30 11.37
N GLU A 71 0.95 -8.26 11.34
CA GLU A 71 1.86 -7.90 12.45
C GLU A 71 1.17 -7.06 13.54
N SER A 72 -0.02 -6.51 13.25
CA SER A 72 -0.84 -5.84 14.24
C SER A 72 -2.32 -5.85 13.89
N ALA A 73 -3.15 -5.27 14.76
CA ALA A 73 -4.61 -5.25 14.64
C ALA A 73 -5.17 -4.50 13.41
N GLY A 74 -4.33 -3.85 12.59
CA GLY A 74 -4.79 -3.16 11.38
C GLY A 74 -3.68 -2.42 10.64
N ILE A 75 -4.07 -1.66 9.63
CA ILE A 75 -3.16 -0.84 8.82
C ILE A 75 -2.54 0.25 9.69
N ARG A 76 -1.20 0.36 9.63
CA ARG A 76 -0.42 1.33 10.41
C ARG A 76 0.17 2.44 9.55
N VAL A 77 0.44 2.15 8.27
CA VAL A 77 0.90 3.16 7.31
C VAL A 77 -0.15 4.26 7.13
N ARG A 78 0.30 5.49 6.90
CA ARG A 78 -0.56 6.63 6.54
C ARG A 78 -0.96 6.62 5.08
N GLY A 79 -0.10 6.10 4.22
CA GLY A 79 -0.32 6.00 2.80
C GLY A 79 0.54 4.89 2.21
N PHE A 80 0.13 4.43 1.04
CA PHE A 80 0.81 3.37 0.33
C PHE A 80 0.87 3.72 -1.14
N VAL A 81 2.10 3.74 -1.70
CA VAL A 81 2.35 4.15 -3.08
C VAL A 81 3.05 3.02 -3.79
N VAL A 82 2.42 2.51 -4.84
CA VAL A 82 2.91 1.35 -5.60
C VAL A 82 3.07 1.72 -7.07
N ARG A 83 3.93 0.98 -7.76
CA ARG A 83 4.11 1.12 -9.21
C ARG A 83 2.96 0.46 -9.98
N GLU A 84 2.61 -0.76 -9.60
CA GLU A 84 1.57 -1.57 -10.21
C GLU A 84 0.84 -2.38 -9.14
N GLU A 85 -0.48 -2.42 -9.22
CA GLU A 85 -1.32 -3.27 -8.38
C GLU A 85 -1.78 -4.49 -9.18
N CYS A 86 -1.74 -5.65 -8.54
CA CYS A 86 -2.25 -6.90 -9.07
C CYS A 86 -3.74 -7.05 -8.74
N THR A 87 -4.59 -6.85 -9.74
CA THR A 87 -6.05 -6.99 -9.62
C THR A 87 -6.54 -8.44 -9.51
N ALA A 88 -5.70 -9.40 -9.89
CA ALA A 88 -6.01 -10.83 -9.90
C ALA A 88 -4.98 -11.62 -9.06
N PRO A 89 -4.99 -11.46 -7.72
CA PRO A 89 -4.10 -12.20 -6.83
C PRO A 89 -4.25 -13.72 -6.97
N SER A 90 -3.12 -14.44 -6.92
CA SER A 90 -3.08 -15.89 -7.00
C SER A 90 -2.28 -16.47 -5.83
N HIS A 91 -3.01 -16.86 -4.78
CA HIS A 91 -2.44 -17.55 -3.62
C HIS A 91 -3.54 -18.33 -2.90
N TYR A 92 -3.23 -19.52 -2.39
CA TYR A 92 -4.23 -20.40 -1.76
C TYR A 92 -4.85 -19.81 -0.48
N LEU A 93 -4.14 -18.88 0.19
CA LEU A 93 -4.65 -18.15 1.37
C LEU A 93 -5.34 -16.83 1.03
N ASN A 94 -5.36 -16.41 -0.23
CA ASN A 94 -5.94 -15.12 -0.61
C ASN A 94 -7.43 -15.06 -0.26
N GLN A 95 -7.85 -13.97 0.37
CA GLN A 95 -9.26 -13.70 0.70
C GLN A 95 -9.79 -12.41 0.10
N ARG A 96 -8.91 -11.44 -0.19
CA ARG A 96 -9.26 -10.14 -0.76
C ARG A 96 -8.05 -9.52 -1.45
N THR A 97 -8.31 -8.63 -2.40
CA THR A 97 -7.29 -7.83 -3.06
C THR A 97 -6.70 -6.78 -2.10
N VAL A 98 -5.53 -6.25 -2.46
CA VAL A 98 -4.94 -5.11 -1.73
C VAL A 98 -5.84 -3.88 -1.82
N GLN A 99 -6.48 -3.65 -2.98
CA GLN A 99 -7.40 -2.54 -3.16
C GLN A 99 -8.60 -2.61 -2.21
N GLU A 100 -9.23 -3.79 -2.07
CA GLU A 100 -10.32 -3.99 -1.12
C GLU A 100 -9.86 -3.77 0.32
N TYR A 101 -8.71 -4.31 0.70
CA TYR A 101 -8.18 -4.14 2.05
C TYR A 101 -7.88 -2.69 2.42
N LEU A 102 -7.36 -1.90 1.49
CA LEU A 102 -7.05 -0.49 1.71
C LEU A 102 -8.29 0.43 1.65
N ALA A 103 -9.43 -0.08 1.17
CA ALA A 103 -10.69 0.67 1.12
C ALA A 103 -11.54 0.53 2.40
N ASP A 104 -11.31 -0.53 3.18
CA ASP A 104 -11.95 -0.79 4.48
C ASP A 104 -11.48 0.23 5.55
#